data_AF-A0A8T2JUP2-F1
#
_entry.id   AF-A0A8T2JUP2-F1
#
_cell.length_a   1.000
_cell.length_b   1.000
_cell.length_c   1.000
_cell.angle_alpha   90.00
_cell.angle_beta   90.00
_cell.angle_gamma   90.00
#
_symmetry.space_group_name_H-M   'P 1'
#
loop_
_entity.id
_entity.type
_entity.pdbx_description
1 polymer ?
#
loop_
_entity_poly.entity_id
_entity_poly.type
_entity_poly.pdbx_seq_one_letter_code
_entity_poly.pdbx_strand_id
1 'polypeptide(L)'
;MLQPFDYDPNEKSKHKFMVQSLVAPTDTSDMEAVWKEAKPEDLMDSKLRCLFELPSENEKAHEGDGEINKSGSSNITKTESVLSKSVRFQSGDSEYKKLMEENKRLRQNIQRLREEYKQF
;
A
#
# COMPACT_ATOMS: atom_id res chain seq x y z
N MET A 1 3.02 17.39 8.18
CA MET A 1 1.96 18.24 7.59
C MET A 1 2.58 19.13 6.52
N LEU A 2 1.90 19.33 5.39
CA LEU A 2 2.40 20.16 4.29
C LEU A 2 2.42 21.63 4.73
N GLN A 3 3.57 22.29 4.57
CA GLN A 3 3.69 23.72 4.83
C GLN A 3 3.02 24.52 3.70
N PRO A 4 2.49 25.72 3.95
CA PRO A 4 1.95 26.58 2.91
C PRO A 4 2.98 26.85 1.79
N PHE A 5 2.53 26.84 0.54
CA PHE A 5 3.35 27.10 -0.65
C PHE A 5 2.46 27.57 -1.82
N ASP A 6 3.08 28.16 -2.84
CA ASP A 6 2.40 28.57 -4.07
C ASP A 6 2.23 27.37 -5.01
N TYR A 7 0.99 26.99 -5.29
CA TYR A 7 0.68 25.84 -6.14
C TYR A 7 0.77 26.20 -7.64
N ASP A 8 1.63 25.51 -8.38
CA ASP A 8 1.71 25.57 -9.85
C ASP A 8 1.15 24.28 -10.48
N PRO A 9 0.00 24.32 -11.20
CA PRO A 9 -0.57 23.16 -11.89
C PRO A 9 0.34 22.52 -12.95
N ASN A 10 1.31 23.29 -13.49
CA ASN A 10 2.27 22.78 -14.46
C ASN A 10 3.46 22.09 -13.80
N GLU A 11 3.63 22.27 -12.49
CA GLU A 11 4.65 21.56 -11.74
C GLU A 11 4.26 20.09 -11.62
N LYS A 12 4.98 19.24 -12.36
CA LYS A 12 4.85 17.79 -12.21
C LYS A 12 5.17 17.42 -10.78
N SER A 13 4.29 16.63 -10.15
CA SER A 13 4.44 16.03 -8.82
C SER A 13 5.78 15.29 -8.64
N LYS A 14 6.81 16.02 -8.23
CA LYS A 14 8.18 15.50 -8.04
C LYS A 14 8.42 14.98 -6.63
N HIS A 15 7.63 15.43 -5.66
CA HIS A 15 7.82 15.05 -4.27
C HIS A 15 7.54 13.55 -4.08
N LYS A 16 8.44 12.91 -3.33
CA LYS A 16 8.34 11.51 -2.96
C LYS A 16 8.52 11.40 -1.46
N PHE A 17 7.61 10.73 -0.80
CA PHE A 17 7.82 10.24 0.57
C PHE A 17 8.42 8.85 0.49
N MET A 18 9.34 8.57 1.41
CA MET A 18 9.83 7.23 1.65
C MET A 18 9.41 6.83 3.05
N VAL A 19 8.71 5.70 3.16
CA VAL A 19 8.43 5.05 4.43
C VAL A 19 9.39 3.89 4.52
N GLN A 20 10.29 3.95 5.50
CA GLN A 20 11.24 2.91 5.80
C GLN A 20 10.78 2.19 7.07
N SER A 21 10.81 0.86 7.04
CA SER A 21 10.33 -0.01 8.12
C SER A 21 11.27 -1.19 8.31
N LEU A 22 11.25 -1.79 9.50
CA LEU A 22 11.93 -3.04 9.81
C LEU A 22 11.11 -3.79 10.87
N VAL A 23 11.36 -5.09 10.99
CA VAL A 23 10.75 -5.90 12.06
C VAL A 23 11.53 -5.67 13.35
N ALA A 24 10.86 -5.14 14.37
CA ALA A 24 11.50 -4.89 15.66
C ALA A 24 11.83 -6.20 16.38
N PRO A 25 13.06 -6.36 16.91
CA PRO A 25 13.40 -7.47 17.79
C PRO A 25 12.54 -7.45 19.07
N THR A 26 12.16 -8.62 19.58
CA THR A 26 11.25 -8.74 20.74
C THR A 26 11.87 -8.34 22.08
N ASP A 27 13.20 -8.32 22.15
CA ASP A 27 14.01 -8.12 23.35
C ASP A 27 14.67 -6.74 23.41
N THR A 28 14.45 -5.89 22.41
CA THR A 28 15.11 -4.59 22.34
C THR A 28 14.37 -3.52 23.15
N SER A 29 15.13 -2.73 23.89
CA SER A 29 14.64 -1.53 24.59
C SER A 29 15.15 -0.23 23.95
N ASP A 30 16.20 -0.31 23.12
CA ASP A 30 16.80 0.82 22.42
C ASP A 30 16.45 0.75 20.93
N MET A 31 15.51 1.60 20.53
CA MET A 31 15.09 1.71 19.12
C MET A 31 16.17 2.32 18.22
N GLU A 32 17.04 3.19 18.74
CA GLU A 32 18.06 3.84 17.93
C GLU A 32 19.16 2.83 17.53
N ALA A 33 19.54 1.96 18.46
CA ALA A 33 20.47 0.85 18.19
C ALA A 33 19.95 -0.08 17.08
N VAL A 34 18.66 -0.42 17.11
CA VAL A 34 18.04 -1.29 16.09
C VAL A 34 18.19 -0.71 14.68
N TRP A 35 17.97 0.59 14.51
CA TRP A 35 18.15 1.24 13.21
C TRP A 35 19.61 1.33 12.77
N LYS A 36 20.55 1.49 13.71
CA LYS A 36 21.99 1.54 13.43
C LYS A 36 22.56 0.20 13.00
N GLU A 37 22.07 -0.89 13.60
CA GLU A 37 22.56 -2.25 13.35
C GLU A 37 21.80 -2.97 12.22
N ALA A 38 20.69 -2.42 11.74
CA ALA A 38 19.89 -2.99 10.67
C ALA A 38 20.69 -3.15 9.36
N LYS A 39 20.63 -4.36 8.77
CA LYS A 39 21.21 -4.61 7.46
C LYS A 39 20.29 -4.06 6.36
N PRO A 40 20.84 -3.65 5.20
CA PRO A 40 20.01 -3.18 4.08
C PRO A 40 18.97 -4.21 3.61
N GLU A 41 19.27 -5.50 3.76
CA GLU A 41 18.38 -6.61 3.39
C GLU A 41 17.14 -6.73 4.29
N ASP A 42 17.24 -6.25 5.55
CA ASP A 42 16.17 -6.32 6.54
C ASP A 42 15.26 -5.08 6.51
N LEU A 43 15.68 -4.04 5.78
CA LEU A 43 14.92 -2.81 5.60
C LEU A 43 13.86 -2.97 4.52
N MET A 44 12.64 -2.54 4.85
CA MET A 44 11.50 -2.49 3.95
C MET A 44 11.19 -1.03 3.60
N ASP A 45 11.47 -0.66 2.34
CA ASP A 45 11.25 0.69 1.84
C ASP A 45 10.03 0.78 0.91
N SER A 46 9.15 1.74 1.16
CA SER A 46 8.02 2.08 0.30
C SER A 46 8.11 3.54 -0.16
N LYS A 47 8.07 3.76 -1.49
CA LYS A 47 8.12 5.10 -2.09
C LYS A 47 6.74 5.53 -2.55
N LEU A 48 6.26 6.65 -2.02
CA LEU A 48 4.97 7.26 -2.33
C LEU A 48 5.18 8.55 -3.10
N ARG A 49 4.42 8.79 -4.17
CA ARG A 49 4.43 10.09 -4.87
C ARG A 49 3.38 11.00 -4.27
N CYS A 50 3.72 12.25 -4.03
CA CYS A 50 2.77 13.24 -3.54
C CYS A 50 1.98 13.79 -4.72
N LEU A 51 0.66 13.69 -4.67
CA LEU A 51 -0.23 14.36 -5.62
C LEU A 51 -0.87 15.53 -4.89
N PHE A 52 -0.96 16.67 -5.58
CA PHE A 52 -1.65 17.85 -5.10
C PHE A 52 -2.87 18.04 -5.98
N GLU A 53 -4.03 18.13 -5.35
CA GLU A 53 -5.31 18.31 -6.01
C GLU A 53 -6.02 19.47 -5.32
N LEU A 54 -6.51 20.41 -6.12
CA LEU A 54 -7.38 21.47 -5.64
C LEU A 54 -8.83 20.96 -5.69
N PRO A 55 -9.67 21.25 -4.70
CA PRO A 55 -11.08 20.86 -4.73
C PRO A 55 -11.77 21.43 -5.98
N SER A 56 -12.49 20.58 -6.71
CA SER A 56 -13.31 21.03 -7.83
C SER A 56 -14.56 21.73 -7.28
N GLU A 57 -14.89 22.93 -7.78
CA GLU A 57 -16.05 23.72 -7.32
C GLU A 57 -17.43 23.05 -7.59
N ASN A 58 -17.44 21.86 -8.21
CA ASN A 58 -18.64 21.17 -8.67
C ASN A 58 -19.09 19.97 -7.79
N GLU A 59 -18.39 19.67 -6.69
CA GLU A 59 -18.79 18.59 -5.75
C GLU A 59 -19.67 19.13 -4.61
N LYS A 60 -20.82 19.71 -4.98
CA LYS A 60 -21.89 19.89 -3.99
C LYS A 60 -22.60 18.55 -3.80
N ALA A 61 -22.40 17.99 -2.61
CA ALA A 61 -23.16 16.92 -1.97
C ALA A 61 -22.98 15.48 -2.50
N HIS A 62 -22.03 14.75 -1.91
CA HIS A 62 -22.34 13.40 -1.44
C HIS A 62 -21.45 13.04 -0.23
N GLU A 63 -21.92 13.41 0.96
CA GLU A 63 -21.54 12.67 2.16
C GLU A 63 -22.20 11.28 2.08
N GLY A 64 -21.39 10.22 2.19
CA GLY A 64 -21.90 8.88 2.47
C GLY A 64 -21.64 7.84 1.37
N ASP A 65 -20.96 6.79 1.82
CA ASP A 65 -20.78 5.46 1.23
C ASP A 65 -19.76 5.29 0.09
N GLY A 66 -18.83 4.38 0.35
CA GLY A 66 -17.77 4.05 -0.57
C GLY A 66 -18.29 3.25 -1.76
N GLU A 67 -17.88 3.62 -2.96
CA GLU A 67 -17.56 2.66 -4.01
C GLU A 67 -16.64 3.29 -5.06
N ILE A 68 -15.65 2.51 -5.43
CA ILE A 68 -14.60 2.79 -6.39
C ILE A 68 -15.24 2.66 -7.77
N ASN A 69 -15.21 3.66 -8.67
CA ASN A 69 -15.26 3.40 -10.13
C ASN A 69 -14.83 4.58 -11.04
N LYS A 70 -13.83 4.23 -11.88
CA LYS A 70 -13.26 4.81 -13.10
C LYS A 70 -14.10 5.78 -13.96
N SER A 71 -13.40 6.80 -14.48
CA SER A 71 -13.21 7.14 -15.92
C SER A 71 -12.40 8.47 -16.01
N GLY A 72 -11.52 8.79 -16.96
CA GLY A 72 -10.97 8.13 -18.15
C GLY A 72 -9.99 9.09 -18.87
N SER A 73 -8.74 8.64 -19.04
CA SER A 73 -7.80 8.84 -20.16
C SER A 73 -7.62 10.21 -20.86
N SER A 74 -6.37 10.70 -20.85
CA SER A 74 -5.74 11.23 -22.07
C SER A 74 -4.28 10.75 -22.18
N ASN A 75 -3.99 10.07 -23.29
CA ASN A 75 -2.70 9.46 -23.63
C ASN A 75 -1.77 10.48 -24.29
N ILE A 76 -0.49 10.50 -23.90
CA ILE A 76 0.63 10.88 -24.79
C ILE A 76 1.70 9.79 -24.71
N THR A 77 2.09 9.30 -25.87
CA THR A 77 2.86 8.08 -26.13
C THR A 77 4.38 8.27 -26.14
N LYS A 78 5.06 7.35 -25.43
CA LYS A 78 6.27 6.56 -25.76
C LYS A 78 7.59 7.24 -26.18
N THR A 79 8.63 6.96 -25.39
CA THR A 79 9.87 6.31 -25.87
C THR A 79 10.45 5.36 -24.79
N GLU A 80 10.48 4.07 -25.16
CA GLU A 80 11.34 2.95 -24.76
C GLU A 80 11.56 2.54 -23.28
N SER A 81 11.01 1.37 -22.92
CA SER A 81 11.78 0.15 -22.62
C SER A 81 10.99 -0.81 -21.71
N VAL A 82 10.49 -1.88 -22.35
CA VAL A 82 10.10 -3.21 -21.86
C VAL A 82 9.16 -3.41 -20.65
N LEU A 83 8.25 -4.37 -20.86
CA LEU A 83 7.47 -5.16 -19.88
C LEU A 83 6.09 -4.62 -19.46
N SER A 84 5.11 -4.99 -20.28
CA SER A 84 3.93 -5.76 -19.87
C SER A 84 3.13 -5.29 -18.64
N LYS A 85 2.01 -4.60 -18.88
CA LYS A 85 0.66 -4.98 -18.37
C LYS A 85 -0.38 -3.90 -18.69
N SER A 86 -0.98 -4.02 -19.88
CA SER A 86 -2.44 -3.98 -19.90
C SER A 86 -2.92 -5.29 -19.25
N VAL A 87 -4.08 -5.29 -18.60
CA VAL A 87 -4.63 -6.38 -17.76
C VAL A 87 -4.18 -6.36 -16.29
N ARG A 88 -4.73 -5.44 -15.48
CA ARG A 88 -4.94 -5.71 -14.05
C ARG A 88 -6.09 -4.88 -13.46
N PHE A 89 -7.28 -5.07 -14.00
CA PHE A 89 -8.52 -4.64 -13.32
C PHE A 89 -9.48 -5.80 -13.02
N GLN A 90 -9.00 -7.05 -13.13
CA GLN A 90 -9.77 -8.25 -12.79
C GLN A 90 -8.99 -9.27 -11.93
N SER A 91 -7.68 -9.07 -11.64
CA SER A 91 -6.92 -10.07 -10.86
C SER A 91 -7.09 -9.94 -9.35
N GLY A 92 -7.38 -8.73 -8.86
CA GLY A 92 -7.46 -8.46 -7.42
C GLY A 92 -8.58 -9.25 -6.73
N ASP A 93 -9.69 -9.49 -7.43
CA ASP A 93 -10.83 -10.24 -6.88
C ASP A 93 -10.53 -11.74 -6.74
N SER A 94 -9.78 -12.32 -7.70
CA SER A 94 -9.30 -13.70 -7.61
C SER A 94 -8.23 -13.89 -6.52
N GLU A 95 -7.32 -12.93 -6.39
CA GLU A 95 -6.28 -12.93 -5.35
C GLU A 95 -6.90 -12.77 -3.95
N TYR A 96 -7.89 -11.88 -3.80
CA TYR A 96 -8.63 -11.68 -2.56
C TYR A 96 -9.41 -12.93 -2.13
N LYS A 97 -10.09 -13.60 -3.08
CA LYS A 97 -10.81 -14.84 -2.81
C LYS A 97 -9.89 -15.97 -2.34
N LYS A 98 -8.71 -16.11 -2.96
CA LYS A 98 -7.69 -17.10 -2.54
C LYS A 98 -7.17 -16.81 -1.14
N LEU A 99 -6.89 -15.54 -0.84
CA LEU A 99 -6.42 -15.12 0.48
C LEU A 99 -7.46 -15.40 1.58
N MET A 100 -8.74 -15.17 1.29
CA MET A 100 -9.84 -15.48 2.21
C MET A 100 -9.97 -16.99 2.49
N GLU A 101 -9.82 -17.83 1.47
CA GLU A 101 -9.85 -19.29 1.61
C GLU A 101 -8.66 -19.82 2.41
N GLU A 102 -7.47 -19.29 2.15
CA GLU A 102 -6.27 -19.61 2.91
C GLU A 102 -6.39 -19.19 4.39
N ASN A 103 -6.90 -17.98 4.65
CA ASN A 103 -7.13 -17.51 6.01
C ASN A 103 -8.13 -18.41 6.77
N LYS A 104 -9.20 -18.84 6.10
CA LYS A 104 -10.18 -19.79 6.67
C LYS A 104 -9.52 -21.14 7.01
N ARG A 105 -8.70 -21.68 6.11
CA ARG A 105 -7.99 -22.94 6.32
C ARG A 105 -6.98 -22.85 7.47
N LEU A 106 -6.24 -21.75 7.55
CA LEU A 106 -5.29 -21.49 8.63
C LEU A 106 -5.99 -21.42 9.99
N ARG A 107 -7.13 -20.72 10.08
CA ARG A 107 -7.94 -20.67 11.31
C ARG A 107 -8.42 -22.05 11.75
N GLN A 108 -8.84 -22.90 10.82
CA GLN A 108 -9.24 -24.28 11.13
C GLN A 108 -8.06 -25.15 11.61
N ASN A 109 -6.89 -24.99 11.02
CA ASN A 109 -5.70 -25.72 11.45
C ASN A 109 -5.26 -25.28 12.86
N ILE A 110 -5.32 -23.98 13.16
CA ILE A 110 -5.05 -23.45 14.52
C ILE A 110 -6.03 -24.04 15.53
N GLN A 111 -7.32 -24.11 15.18
CA GLN A 111 -8.34 -24.68 16.05
C GLN A 111 -8.08 -26.18 16.31
N ARG A 112 -7.76 -26.95 15.27
CA ARG A 112 -7.38 -28.37 15.41
C ARG A 112 -6.14 -28.57 16.27
N LEU A 113 -5.08 -27.79 16.03
CA LEU A 113 -3.87 -27.87 16.85
C LEU A 113 -4.16 -27.54 18.32
N ARG A 114 -5.03 -26.58 18.59
CA ARG A 114 -5.46 -26.25 19.97
C ARG A 114 -6.22 -27.39 20.64
N GLU A 115 -7.02 -28.12 19.88
CA GLU A 115 -7.76 -29.29 20.38
C GLU A 115 -6.83 -30.47 20.64
N GLU A 116 -5.88 -30.74 19.75
CA GLU A 116 -4.84 -31.76 19.93
C GLU A 116 -3.97 -31.44 21.16
N TYR A 117 -3.55 -30.18 21.33
CA TYR A 117 -2.75 -29.76 22.49
C TYR A 117 -3.51 -29.82 23.82
N LYS A 118 -4.85 -29.89 23.77
CA LYS A 118 -5.72 -30.02 24.94
C LYS A 118 -5.98 -31.49 25.31
N GLN A 119 -5.67 -32.42 24.40
CA GLN A 119 -5.76 -33.86 24.62
C GLN A 119 -4.45 -34.45 25.18
N PHE A 120 -3.38 -33.65 25.24
CA PHE A 120 -2.17 -33.90 26.01
C PHE A 120 -2.20 -33.10 27.32
#